data_AF-F1TFI5-F1
#
_entry.id   AF-F1TFI5-F1
#
_cell.length_a   1.000
_cell.length_b   1.000
_cell.length_c   1.000
_cell.angle_alpha   90.00
_cell.angle_beta   90.00
_cell.angle_gamma   90.00
#
_symmetry.space_group_name_H-M   'P 1'
#
loop_
_entity.id
_entity.type
_entity.pdbx_description
1 polymer ?
#
loop_
_entity_poly.entity_id
_entity_poly.type
_entity_poly.pdbx_seq_one_letter_code
_entity_poly.pdbx_strand_id
1 'polypeptide(L)'
;MKFKNLKRILALTLMVTMISSSMVFAEEGNIESTKTDVSSSSSLSDKEIAINNLLNGGWTMSEIKDLISDSELTKFINLKPVRSVTKYLKLVHKNKDVKESKIKSKQSIQNTDTDEDVQFVAISEEQCKFELEQIKANKNNCDGCVKLSDTMSNTGMLNLTPLDGSRDSNSSDGYLTYTISAWSQGGGKYLINYRWEWLKDPFYTSIDVFGLAHDPGLIRSVKDPTTYVYKYDYFFNGFATEHQENSPESMNPDSGGVVYSTNLKDSQTAMVGTTVSWYGHHRGYMSYYVNKQNPAINHAYIYGCYKHLQKTLEPSVSISWPISASLSVTPSSDYVTETPNAELDFAC
;
A
#
# COMPACT_ATOMS: atom_id res chain seq x y z
N MET A 1 -2.06 22.54 -41.73
CA MET A 1 -2.24 21.44 -40.75
C MET A 1 -3.57 21.62 -40.03
N LYS A 2 -4.43 20.60 -40.01
CA LYS A 2 -5.81 20.66 -39.50
C LYS A 2 -5.84 20.37 -37.99
N PHE A 3 -6.35 21.31 -37.19
CA PHE A 3 -6.59 21.15 -35.76
C PHE A 3 -7.76 20.19 -35.50
N LYS A 4 -7.47 18.96 -35.07
CA LYS A 4 -8.51 17.96 -34.70
C LYS A 4 -8.63 17.68 -33.19
N ASN A 5 -7.78 18.26 -32.33
CA ASN A 5 -7.73 17.86 -30.91
C ASN A 5 -8.28 18.87 -29.89
N LEU A 6 -8.79 20.03 -30.32
CA LEU A 6 -9.32 21.04 -29.38
C LEU A 6 -10.70 20.68 -28.78
N LYS A 7 -11.48 19.82 -29.45
CA LYS A 7 -12.85 19.45 -29.00
C LYS A 7 -12.88 18.44 -27.85
N ARG A 8 -11.79 17.69 -27.59
CA ARG A 8 -11.73 16.73 -26.47
C ARG A 8 -11.35 17.37 -25.14
N ILE A 9 -10.63 18.49 -25.16
CA ILE A 9 -10.21 19.20 -23.95
C ILE A 9 -11.37 19.99 -23.34
N LEU A 10 -12.28 20.53 -24.16
CA LEU A 10 -13.46 21.25 -23.65
C LEU A 10 -14.54 20.35 -23.01
N ALA A 11 -14.60 19.07 -23.39
CA ALA A 11 -15.57 18.12 -22.84
C ALA A 11 -15.18 17.59 -21.45
N LEU A 12 -13.88 17.62 -21.10
CA LEU A 12 -13.40 17.14 -19.81
C LEU A 12 -13.57 18.19 -18.70
N THR A 13 -13.51 19.48 -19.02
CA THR A 13 -13.69 20.57 -18.05
C THR A 13 -15.15 20.77 -17.63
N LEU A 14 -16.12 20.33 -18.45
CA LEU A 14 -17.55 20.49 -18.14
C LEU A 14 -18.10 19.43 -17.17
N MET A 15 -17.42 18.29 -16.99
CA MET A 15 -17.85 17.26 -16.03
C MET A 15 -17.36 17.51 -14.59
N VAL A 16 -16.34 18.34 -14.39
CA VAL A 16 -15.75 18.57 -13.05
C VAL A 16 -16.51 19.65 -12.25
N THR A 17 -17.38 20.44 -12.89
CA THR A 17 -18.16 21.51 -12.24
C THR A 17 -19.55 21.10 -11.74
N MET A 18 -19.97 19.84 -11.87
CA MET A 18 -21.33 19.39 -11.51
C MET A 18 -21.46 18.73 -10.12
N ILE A 19 -20.41 18.69 -9.30
CA ILE A 19 -20.48 18.06 -7.94
C ILE A 19 -20.59 19.10 -6.80
N SER A 20 -20.49 20.39 -7.09
CA SER A 20 -20.56 21.44 -6.06
C SER A 20 -21.78 22.33 -6.25
N SER A 21 -22.97 21.87 -5.86
CA SER A 21 -24.14 22.72 -5.52
C SER A 21 -25.27 21.91 -4.88
N SER A 22 -25.30 21.86 -3.55
CA SER A 22 -26.50 21.57 -2.75
C SER A 22 -26.32 22.13 -1.33
N MET A 23 -25.99 23.42 -1.21
CA MET A 23 -26.26 24.17 0.02
C MET A 23 -27.59 24.90 -0.20
N VAL A 24 -28.65 24.38 0.41
CA VAL A 24 -29.95 25.04 0.48
C VAL A 24 -29.82 26.15 1.53
N PHE A 25 -29.73 27.40 1.07
CA PHE A 25 -30.09 28.55 1.88
C PHE A 25 -31.61 28.69 1.84
N ALA A 26 -32.22 28.69 3.02
CA ALA A 26 -33.61 29.07 3.21
C ALA A 26 -33.74 30.57 3.01
N GLU A 27 -34.63 30.98 2.10
CA GLU A 27 -35.12 32.34 1.99
C GLU A 27 -36.64 32.30 2.07
N GLU A 28 -37.20 33.10 2.98
CA GLU A 28 -38.62 33.18 3.30
C GLU A 28 -39.41 33.73 2.11
N GLY A 29 -40.31 32.91 1.56
CA GLY A 29 -41.21 33.30 0.48
C GLY A 29 -42.51 32.52 0.58
N ASN A 30 -43.52 33.18 1.14
CA ASN A 30 -44.87 32.67 1.36
C ASN A 30 -45.61 32.50 0.01
N ILE A 31 -45.69 31.28 -0.53
CA ILE A 31 -46.58 30.92 -1.65
C ILE A 31 -47.22 29.55 -1.41
N GLU A 32 -48.50 29.51 -1.73
CA GLU A 32 -49.54 28.51 -1.49
C GLU A 32 -49.18 27.03 -1.55
N SER A 33 -49.77 26.31 -0.59
CA SER A 33 -49.74 24.87 -0.41
C SER A 33 -50.24 24.10 -1.64
N THR A 34 -49.32 23.46 -2.34
CA THR A 34 -49.60 22.22 -3.06
C THR A 34 -48.94 21.09 -2.29
N LYS A 35 -49.77 20.24 -1.65
CA LYS A 35 -49.34 18.98 -1.06
C LYS A 35 -48.83 18.07 -2.16
N THR A 36 -47.52 18.10 -2.38
CA THR A 36 -46.80 17.03 -3.06
C THR A 36 -46.07 16.26 -1.96
N ASP A 37 -46.63 15.11 -1.58
CA ASP A 37 -45.93 14.11 -0.77
C ASP A 37 -44.69 13.64 -1.56
N VAL A 38 -43.57 14.34 -1.39
CA VAL A 38 -42.25 13.86 -1.82
C VAL A 38 -41.63 13.12 -0.65
N SER A 39 -42.24 12.00 -0.28
CA SER A 39 -41.58 10.94 0.47
C SER A 39 -40.93 9.99 -0.52
N SER A 40 -39.86 10.45 -1.18
CA SER A 40 -38.94 9.60 -1.91
C SER A 40 -37.54 9.79 -1.32
N SER A 41 -37.36 9.31 -0.09
CA SER A 41 -36.03 8.92 0.37
C SER A 41 -35.59 7.78 -0.54
N SER A 42 -34.87 8.10 -1.62
CA SER A 42 -34.24 7.09 -2.46
C SER A 42 -33.32 6.27 -1.57
N SER A 43 -33.76 5.06 -1.18
CA SER A 43 -32.91 4.12 -0.46
C SER A 43 -31.66 3.90 -1.29
N LEU A 44 -30.49 4.14 -0.69
CA LEU A 44 -29.20 3.87 -1.32
C LEU A 44 -29.16 2.43 -1.80
N SER A 45 -28.58 2.20 -2.97
CA SER A 45 -28.31 0.84 -3.43
C SER A 45 -27.28 0.15 -2.53
N ASP A 46 -27.31 -1.18 -2.48
CA ASP A 46 -26.33 -1.98 -1.74
C ASP A 46 -24.88 -1.62 -2.11
N LYS A 47 -24.63 -1.35 -3.40
CA LYS A 47 -23.33 -0.91 -3.90
C LYS A 47 -22.90 0.43 -3.30
N GLU A 48 -23.81 1.41 -3.25
CA GLU A 48 -23.55 2.71 -2.64
C GLU A 48 -23.35 2.60 -1.12
N ILE A 49 -24.11 1.75 -0.45
CA ILE A 49 -23.93 1.47 1.00
C ILE A 49 -22.54 0.88 1.26
N ALA A 50 -22.14 -0.14 0.49
CA ALA A 50 -20.83 -0.75 0.62
C ALA A 50 -19.67 0.23 0.34
N ILE A 51 -19.79 1.04 -0.71
CA ILE A 51 -18.81 2.09 -1.03
C ILE A 51 -18.74 3.12 0.11
N ASN A 52 -19.89 3.61 0.59
CA ASN A 52 -19.92 4.56 1.70
C ASN A 52 -19.29 3.99 2.97
N ASN A 53 -19.56 2.72 3.28
CA ASN A 53 -18.92 2.05 4.41
C ASN A 53 -17.41 2.00 4.22
N LEU A 54 -16.91 1.56 3.06
CA LEU A 54 -15.48 1.54 2.72
C LEU A 54 -14.83 2.91 2.87
N LEU A 55 -15.42 3.97 2.30
CA LEU A 55 -14.95 5.34 2.42
C LEU A 55 -14.89 5.79 3.89
N ASN A 56 -15.91 5.48 4.69
CA ASN A 56 -15.94 5.78 6.13
C ASN A 56 -14.86 5.02 6.93
N GLY A 57 -14.39 3.87 6.43
CA GLY A 57 -13.26 3.16 7.02
C GLY A 57 -11.89 3.58 6.48
N GLY A 58 -11.82 4.71 5.76
CA GLY A 58 -10.57 5.29 5.29
C GLY A 58 -10.06 4.68 3.99
N TRP A 59 -10.92 4.06 3.18
CA TRP A 59 -10.57 3.74 1.80
C TRP A 59 -10.76 4.95 0.90
N THR A 60 -9.94 5.06 -0.13
CA THR A 60 -10.12 5.99 -1.24
C THR A 60 -10.95 5.36 -2.35
N MET A 61 -11.64 6.19 -3.15
CA MET A 61 -12.38 5.67 -4.30
C MET A 61 -11.47 4.98 -5.33
N SER A 62 -10.20 5.37 -5.43
CA SER A 62 -9.19 4.69 -6.25
C SER A 62 -8.92 3.28 -5.73
N GLU A 63 -8.63 3.13 -4.44
CA GLU A 63 -8.40 1.81 -3.84
C GLU A 63 -9.63 0.90 -3.95
N ILE A 64 -10.84 1.43 -3.77
CA ILE A 64 -12.07 0.63 -3.88
C ILE A 64 -12.22 0.08 -5.31
N LYS A 65 -12.03 0.93 -6.33
CA LYS A 65 -12.15 0.50 -7.73
C LYS A 65 -11.03 -0.45 -8.15
N ASP A 66 -9.85 -0.27 -7.58
CA ASP A 66 -8.66 -1.02 -7.93
C ASP A 66 -8.63 -2.38 -7.22
N LEU A 67 -8.81 -2.44 -5.90
CA LEU A 67 -8.54 -3.64 -5.11
C LEU A 67 -9.80 -4.46 -4.78
N ILE A 68 -11.00 -3.87 -4.82
CA ILE A 68 -12.24 -4.53 -4.40
C ILE A 68 -13.07 -4.93 -5.61
N SER A 69 -13.23 -6.24 -5.82
CA SER A 69 -14.14 -6.77 -6.83
C SER A 69 -15.61 -6.50 -6.47
N ASP A 70 -16.50 -6.49 -7.46
CA ASP A 70 -17.94 -6.31 -7.19
C ASP A 70 -18.50 -7.39 -6.24
N SER A 71 -17.96 -8.63 -6.27
CA SER A 71 -18.35 -9.69 -5.34
C SER A 71 -17.85 -9.44 -3.92
N GLU A 72 -16.62 -8.97 -3.76
CA GLU A 72 -16.04 -8.59 -2.47
C GLU A 72 -16.74 -7.37 -1.87
N LEU A 73 -17.17 -6.43 -2.72
CA LEU A 73 -17.86 -5.20 -2.30
C LEU A 73 -19.11 -5.51 -1.48
N THR A 74 -19.84 -6.57 -1.83
CA THR A 74 -21.04 -6.97 -1.09
C THR A 74 -20.78 -7.34 0.37
N LYS A 75 -19.54 -7.74 0.73
CA LYS A 75 -19.18 -8.03 2.12
C LYS A 75 -19.30 -6.79 3.01
N PHE A 76 -19.14 -5.60 2.44
CA PHE A 76 -19.12 -4.33 3.17
C PHE A 76 -20.50 -3.68 3.37
N ILE A 77 -21.57 -4.27 2.82
CA ILE A 77 -22.94 -3.70 2.96
C ILE A 77 -23.34 -3.57 4.43
N ASN A 78 -23.09 -4.61 5.23
CA ASN A 78 -23.51 -4.69 6.63
C ASN A 78 -22.34 -4.50 7.62
N LEU A 79 -21.20 -4.02 7.15
CA LEU A 79 -20.02 -3.82 7.97
C LEU A 79 -19.91 -2.37 8.42
N LYS A 80 -19.62 -2.18 9.71
CA LYS A 80 -19.30 -0.86 10.27
C LYS A 80 -17.79 -0.75 10.48
N PRO A 81 -17.13 0.30 9.98
CA PRO A 81 -15.71 0.51 10.26
C PRO A 81 -15.52 0.68 11.77
N VAL A 82 -14.54 -0.01 12.33
CA VAL A 82 -14.19 0.11 13.75
C VAL A 82 -12.97 1.00 13.89
N ARG A 83 -11.86 0.59 13.28
CA ARG A 83 -10.59 1.32 13.31
C ARG A 83 -9.70 0.89 12.16
N SER A 84 -8.82 1.80 11.73
CA SER A 84 -7.74 1.53 10.80
C SER A 84 -6.45 2.19 11.29
N VAL A 85 -5.31 1.63 10.91
CA VAL A 85 -3.98 2.20 11.10
C VAL A 85 -3.22 2.05 9.79
N THR A 86 -2.69 3.16 9.30
CA THR A 86 -1.82 3.23 8.11
C THR A 86 -0.39 3.50 8.56
N LYS A 87 0.57 2.81 7.95
CA LYS A 87 2.00 2.99 8.17
C LYS A 87 2.71 3.22 6.85
N TYR A 88 3.76 4.02 6.92
CA TYR A 88 4.67 4.32 5.81
C TYR A 88 6.06 3.83 6.20
N LEU A 89 6.63 2.96 5.37
CA LEU A 89 7.96 2.42 5.55
C LEU A 89 8.86 2.89 4.40
N LYS A 90 10.06 3.28 4.76
CA LYS A 90 11.16 3.53 3.83
C LYS A 90 12.19 2.41 3.98
N LEU A 91 12.54 1.77 2.87
CA LEU A 91 13.67 0.85 2.81
C LEU A 91 14.94 1.70 2.72
N VAL A 92 15.90 1.52 3.64
CA VAL A 92 17.14 2.30 3.70
C VAL A 92 18.34 1.37 3.75
N HIS A 93 19.33 1.65 2.90
CA HIS A 93 20.62 0.95 2.90
C HIS A 93 21.53 1.59 3.95
N LYS A 94 22.03 0.81 4.91
CA LYS A 94 23.12 1.24 5.77
C LYS A 94 24.42 1.01 5.05
N ASN A 95 25.18 2.08 4.88
CA ASN A 95 26.60 1.95 4.63
C ASN A 95 27.22 1.32 5.88
N LYS A 96 27.64 0.05 5.78
CA LYS A 96 28.52 -0.55 6.79
C LYS A 96 29.74 0.35 6.87
N ASP A 97 29.94 1.04 7.99
CA ASP A 97 31.17 1.78 8.26
C ASP A 97 32.35 0.84 7.97
N VAL A 98 33.07 1.12 6.89
CA VAL A 98 34.25 0.36 6.52
C VAL A 98 35.26 0.58 7.63
N LYS A 99 35.30 -0.33 8.60
CA LYS A 99 36.43 -0.44 9.52
C LYS A 99 37.64 -0.59 8.62
N GLU A 100 38.53 0.41 8.63
CA GLU A 100 39.82 0.41 7.94
C GLU A 100 40.56 -0.90 8.27
N SER A 101 40.36 -1.91 7.42
CA SER A 101 41.07 -3.17 7.49
C SER A 101 42.41 -2.90 6.83
N LYS A 102 43.44 -2.77 7.67
CA LYS A 102 44.83 -2.61 7.28
C LYS A 102 45.17 -3.58 6.14
N ILE A 103 45.51 -2.97 5.00
CA ILE A 103 46.10 -3.56 3.79
C ILE A 103 47.04 -4.72 4.13
N LYS A 104 46.71 -5.94 3.68
CA LYS A 104 47.70 -6.95 3.29
C LYS A 104 47.21 -7.81 2.10
N SER A 105 47.95 -7.63 1.00
CA SER A 105 48.27 -8.56 -0.09
C SER A 105 47.17 -9.14 -1.00
N LYS A 106 47.23 -8.68 -2.26
CA LYS A 106 47.19 -9.39 -3.56
C LYS A 106 46.43 -10.73 -3.68
N GLN A 107 45.57 -10.72 -4.70
CA GLN A 107 45.07 -11.84 -5.52
C GLN A 107 43.95 -12.71 -4.94
N SER A 108 42.71 -12.25 -5.16
CA SER A 108 41.56 -13.05 -5.60
C SER A 108 40.40 -12.08 -5.87
N ILE A 109 40.00 -11.90 -7.14
CA ILE A 109 38.71 -11.26 -7.46
C ILE A 109 37.66 -12.36 -7.27
N GLN A 110 37.25 -12.57 -6.02
CA GLN A 110 35.94 -13.11 -5.73
C GLN A 110 34.99 -11.91 -5.73
N ASN A 111 33.88 -12.02 -6.45
CA ASN A 111 32.75 -11.12 -6.30
C ASN A 111 32.32 -11.17 -4.83
N THR A 112 32.80 -10.22 -4.04
CA THR A 112 32.30 -10.03 -2.69
C THR A 112 30.91 -9.44 -2.85
N ASP A 113 29.89 -10.27 -2.64
CA ASP A 113 28.55 -9.81 -2.25
C ASP A 113 28.77 -8.80 -1.13
N THR A 114 28.71 -7.51 -1.47
CA THR A 114 28.59 -6.46 -0.48
C THR A 114 27.23 -6.68 0.16
N ASP A 115 27.27 -7.34 1.31
CA ASP A 115 26.18 -7.56 2.23
C ASP A 115 25.72 -6.17 2.73
N GLU A 116 24.96 -5.48 1.89
CA GLU A 116 24.38 -4.17 2.20
C GLU A 116 23.36 -4.37 3.32
N ASP A 117 23.63 -3.77 4.48
CA ASP A 117 22.73 -3.88 5.63
C ASP A 117 21.50 -3.01 5.36
N VAL A 118 20.42 -3.59 4.86
CA VAL A 118 19.19 -2.82 4.60
C VAL A 118 18.23 -2.97 5.78
N GLN A 119 17.46 -1.92 6.05
CA GLN A 119 16.42 -1.93 7.07
C GLN A 119 15.18 -1.14 6.64
N PHE A 120 14.02 -1.46 7.20
CA PHE A 120 12.87 -0.57 7.15
C PHE A 120 12.94 0.48 8.25
N VAL A 121 12.63 1.71 7.89
CA VAL A 121 12.44 2.84 8.80
C VAL A 121 11.01 3.31 8.65
N ALA A 122 10.25 3.31 9.74
CA ALA A 122 8.94 3.92 9.78
C ALA A 122 9.08 5.45 9.67
N ILE A 123 8.32 6.07 8.77
CA ILE A 123 8.30 7.51 8.54
C ILE A 123 6.86 8.04 8.61
N SER A 124 6.70 9.35 8.78
CA SER A 124 5.36 9.97 8.75
C SER A 124 4.81 10.04 7.32
N GLU A 125 3.50 10.20 7.19
CA GLU A 125 2.84 10.39 5.90
C GLU A 125 3.37 11.64 5.17
N GLU A 126 3.55 12.75 5.91
CA GLU A 126 4.04 14.02 5.38
C GLU A 126 5.48 13.88 4.90
N GLN A 127 6.33 13.20 5.68
CA GLN A 127 7.71 12.92 5.28
C GLN A 127 7.74 12.04 4.03
N CYS A 128 6.92 10.99 3.98
CA CYS A 128 6.83 10.12 2.81
C CYS A 128 6.41 10.89 1.55
N LYS A 129 5.34 11.69 1.63
CA LYS A 129 4.87 12.54 0.52
C LYS A 129 5.93 13.53 0.07
N PHE A 130 6.56 14.22 1.01
CA PHE A 130 7.61 15.20 0.73
C PHE A 130 8.82 14.57 0.02
N GLU A 131 9.31 13.41 0.49
CA GLU A 131 10.42 12.70 -0.14
C GLU A 131 10.05 12.17 -1.54
N LEU A 132 8.83 11.63 -1.72
CA LEU A 132 8.34 11.17 -3.02
C LEU A 132 8.19 12.33 -4.03
N GLU A 133 7.75 13.50 -3.59
CA GLU A 133 7.67 14.71 -4.43
C GLU A 133 9.06 15.19 -4.87
N GLN A 134 10.03 15.20 -3.95
CA GLN A 134 11.42 15.52 -4.29
C GLN A 134 12.01 14.55 -5.32
N ILE A 135 11.76 13.25 -5.15
CA ILE A 135 12.20 12.23 -6.12
C ILE A 135 11.59 12.50 -7.50
N LYS A 136 10.30 12.83 -7.58
CA LYS A 136 9.62 13.18 -8.83
C LYS A 136 10.20 14.45 -9.47
N ALA A 137 10.48 15.48 -8.67
CA ALA A 137 11.09 16.72 -9.14
C ALA A 137 12.51 16.49 -9.69
N ASN A 138 13.32 15.68 -9.01
CA ASN A 138 14.69 15.37 -9.43
C ASN A 138 14.74 14.52 -10.70
N LYS A 139 13.82 13.56 -10.89
CA LYS A 139 13.72 12.81 -12.15
C LYS A 139 13.45 13.68 -13.38
N ASN A 140 12.76 14.81 -13.20
CA ASN A 140 12.45 15.75 -14.27
C ASN A 140 13.58 16.77 -14.55
N ASN A 141 14.55 16.88 -13.65
CA ASN A 141 15.76 17.66 -13.86
C ASN A 141 16.83 16.75 -14.48
N CYS A 142 16.98 16.85 -15.80
CA CYS A 142 18.08 16.21 -16.52
C CYS A 142 19.45 16.63 -15.96
N ASP A 143 20.38 15.68 -15.94
CA ASP A 143 21.79 15.85 -15.56
C ASP A 143 22.34 17.21 -16.06
N GLY A 144 22.62 18.12 -15.12
CA GLY A 144 23.41 19.33 -15.36
C GLY A 144 22.69 20.68 -15.46
N CYS A 145 21.37 20.79 -15.22
CA CYS A 145 20.70 22.10 -15.20
C CYS A 145 20.23 22.53 -13.80
N VAL A 146 21.04 23.34 -13.10
CA VAL A 146 20.56 24.15 -11.97
C VAL A 146 19.71 25.29 -12.54
N LYS A 147 18.38 25.17 -12.47
CA LYS A 147 17.50 26.32 -12.72
C LYS A 147 17.47 27.21 -11.49
N LEU A 148 18.33 28.22 -11.48
CA LEU A 148 18.47 29.23 -10.44
C LEU A 148 17.35 30.29 -10.45
N SER A 149 16.22 30.06 -11.12
CA SER A 149 15.22 31.11 -11.37
C SER A 149 14.01 31.10 -10.45
N ASP A 150 13.68 29.99 -9.77
CA ASP A 150 12.33 29.85 -9.18
C ASP A 150 12.33 29.66 -7.65
N THR A 151 13.49 29.66 -6.98
CA THR A 151 13.59 29.47 -5.53
C THR A 151 14.04 30.73 -4.79
N MET A 152 13.29 31.82 -4.95
CA MET A 152 13.24 32.84 -3.89
C MET A 152 12.09 32.48 -2.96
N SER A 153 12.40 31.84 -1.82
CA SER A 153 11.44 31.78 -0.72
C SER A 153 11.20 33.20 -0.20
N ASN A 154 9.95 33.52 0.18
CA ASN A 154 9.58 34.81 0.77
C ASN A 154 10.27 35.10 2.13
N THR A 155 11.18 34.23 2.58
CA THR A 155 11.96 34.38 3.81
C THR A 155 13.43 34.73 3.57
N GLY A 156 13.87 34.90 2.31
CA GLY A 156 15.24 35.32 1.99
C GLY A 156 16.31 34.25 2.29
N MET A 157 15.91 33.02 2.62
CA MET A 157 16.85 31.90 2.75
C MET A 157 17.08 31.23 1.41
N LEU A 158 18.34 31.30 0.96
CA LEU A 158 18.87 30.56 -0.17
C LEU A 158 19.08 29.11 0.26
N ASN A 159 18.17 28.20 -0.10
CA ASN A 159 18.39 26.77 0.10
C ASN A 159 19.36 26.26 -0.97
N LEU A 160 20.65 26.30 -0.66
CA LEU A 160 21.67 25.61 -1.44
C LEU A 160 21.64 24.13 -1.09
N THR A 161 21.22 23.29 -2.04
CA THR A 161 21.51 21.86 -1.98
C THR A 161 23.03 21.70 -2.03
N PRO A 162 23.66 20.92 -1.13
CA PRO A 162 25.10 20.68 -1.19
C PRO A 162 25.47 20.10 -2.56
N LEU A 163 26.41 20.77 -3.22
CA LEU A 163 27.01 20.30 -4.47
C LEU A 163 28.09 19.28 -4.11
N ASP A 164 27.69 18.19 -3.47
CA ASP A 164 28.59 17.07 -3.24
C ASP A 164 28.59 16.21 -4.50
N GLY A 165 29.74 16.14 -5.16
CA GLY A 165 29.99 15.25 -6.30
C GLY A 165 30.01 13.77 -5.91
N SER A 166 29.74 13.46 -4.64
CA SER A 166 29.17 12.20 -4.22
C SER A 166 27.81 12.02 -4.91
N ARG A 167 27.74 11.18 -5.95
CA ARG A 167 26.47 10.47 -6.18
C ARG A 167 26.19 9.75 -4.86
N ASP A 168 25.31 10.31 -4.03
CA ASP A 168 24.65 9.52 -3.00
C ASP A 168 23.95 8.39 -3.75
N SER A 169 24.68 7.29 -3.84
CA SER A 169 24.32 6.10 -4.59
C SER A 169 23.22 5.33 -3.87
N ASN A 170 22.75 5.86 -2.73
CA ASN A 170 21.66 5.36 -1.88
C ASN A 170 20.28 5.48 -2.54
N SER A 171 20.17 5.52 -3.87
CA SER A 171 18.87 5.76 -4.55
C SER A 171 17.94 4.54 -4.63
N SER A 172 18.35 3.40 -4.05
CA SER A 172 17.60 2.13 -3.97
C SER A 172 16.45 2.11 -2.96
N ASP A 173 16.16 3.24 -2.30
CA ASP A 173 15.08 3.34 -1.31
C ASP A 173 13.69 3.06 -1.91
N GLY A 174 13.10 1.91 -1.61
CA GLY A 174 11.69 1.63 -1.82
C GLY A 174 10.82 2.27 -0.73
N TYR A 175 9.58 2.61 -1.07
CA TYR A 175 8.60 3.18 -0.14
C TYR A 175 7.33 2.33 -0.14
N LEU A 176 7.02 1.72 0.98
CA LEU A 176 5.83 0.90 1.15
C LEU A 176 4.84 1.64 2.06
N THR A 177 3.59 1.73 1.62
CA THR A 177 2.48 2.05 2.51
C THR A 177 1.64 0.81 2.72
N TYR A 178 1.08 0.64 3.91
CA TYR A 178 0.05 -0.34 4.13
C TYR A 178 -0.91 0.10 5.23
N THR A 179 -2.12 -0.46 5.19
CA THR A 179 -3.18 -0.19 6.14
C THR A 179 -3.77 -1.50 6.64
N ILE A 180 -3.85 -1.63 7.96
CA ILE A 180 -4.64 -2.66 8.63
C ILE A 180 -5.95 -2.06 9.13
N SER A 181 -7.05 -2.78 8.98
CA SER A 181 -8.35 -2.31 9.47
C SER A 181 -9.26 -3.41 9.98
N ALA A 182 -10.14 -3.03 10.91
CA ALA A 182 -11.16 -3.88 11.51
C ALA A 182 -12.55 -3.34 11.24
N TRP A 183 -13.48 -4.24 10.93
CA TRP A 183 -14.86 -3.93 10.57
C TRP A 183 -15.80 -4.84 11.35
N SER A 184 -16.80 -4.28 12.03
CA SER A 184 -17.77 -5.05 12.79
C SER A 184 -18.95 -5.45 11.91
N GLN A 185 -19.29 -6.75 11.93
CA GLN A 185 -20.54 -7.28 11.36
C GLN A 185 -21.66 -7.36 12.41
N GLY A 186 -21.36 -7.02 13.67
CA GLY A 186 -22.22 -7.31 14.82
C GLY A 186 -22.09 -8.75 15.32
N GLY A 187 -22.69 -9.05 16.48
CA GLY A 187 -22.68 -10.40 17.05
C GLY A 187 -21.30 -10.95 17.43
N GLY A 188 -20.29 -10.08 17.63
CA GLY A 188 -18.91 -10.48 17.92
C GLY A 188 -18.14 -11.00 16.70
N LYS A 189 -18.64 -10.77 15.48
CA LYS A 189 -17.96 -11.11 14.22
C LYS A 189 -17.35 -9.87 13.59
N TYR A 190 -16.11 -9.99 13.11
CA TYR A 190 -15.38 -8.91 12.46
C TYR A 190 -14.77 -9.38 11.15
N LEU A 191 -14.70 -8.49 10.18
CA LEU A 191 -13.82 -8.62 9.02
C LEU A 191 -12.55 -7.82 9.32
N ILE A 192 -11.40 -8.46 9.19
CA ILE A 192 -10.11 -7.79 9.29
C ILE A 192 -9.42 -7.83 7.94
N ASN A 193 -8.72 -6.76 7.58
CA ASN A 193 -8.02 -6.67 6.32
C ASN A 193 -6.66 -5.98 6.44
N TYR A 194 -5.82 -6.27 5.45
CA TYR A 194 -4.50 -5.72 5.26
C TYR A 194 -4.37 -5.36 3.79
N ARG A 195 -4.10 -4.08 3.49
CA ARG A 195 -3.83 -3.60 2.12
C ARG A 195 -2.51 -2.88 2.07
N TRP A 196 -1.79 -2.97 0.96
CA TRP A 196 -0.46 -2.40 0.80
C TRP A 196 -0.22 -1.91 -0.62
N GLU A 197 0.71 -0.98 -0.76
CA GLU A 197 1.15 -0.41 -2.04
C GLU A 197 2.61 0.03 -1.94
N TRP A 198 3.43 -0.39 -2.90
CA TRP A 198 4.74 0.20 -3.12
C TRP A 198 4.57 1.54 -3.84
N LEU A 199 4.71 2.63 -3.09
CA LEU A 199 4.67 4.00 -3.60
C LEU A 199 5.90 4.34 -4.47
N LYS A 200 7.00 3.62 -4.23
CA LYS A 200 8.18 3.53 -5.07
C LYS A 200 8.74 2.13 -4.90
N ASP A 201 8.88 1.40 -6.00
CA ASP A 201 9.32 0.01 -5.97
C ASP A 201 10.77 -0.11 -5.47
N PRO A 202 11.09 -1.15 -4.69
CA PRO A 202 12.45 -1.42 -4.25
C PRO A 202 13.31 -1.88 -5.44
N PHE A 203 14.63 -1.77 -5.31
CA PHE A 203 15.53 -2.26 -6.35
C PHE A 203 15.46 -3.79 -6.52
N TYR A 204 15.37 -4.51 -5.40
CA TYR A 204 15.20 -5.95 -5.40
C TYR A 204 13.71 -6.27 -5.37
N THR A 205 13.12 -6.59 -6.51
CA THR A 205 11.75 -7.11 -6.59
C THR A 205 11.84 -8.63 -6.61
N SER A 206 11.48 -9.27 -5.50
CA SER A 206 11.52 -10.73 -5.33
C SER A 206 10.34 -11.18 -4.46
N ILE A 207 10.46 -12.32 -3.77
CA ILE A 207 9.37 -12.87 -2.97
C ILE A 207 9.25 -12.12 -1.64
N ASP A 208 8.27 -11.24 -1.59
CA ASP A 208 7.84 -10.55 -0.38
C ASP A 208 6.85 -11.41 0.42
N VAL A 209 6.85 -11.23 1.74
CA VAL A 209 5.98 -11.98 2.65
C VAL A 209 5.16 -11.02 3.48
N PHE A 210 3.84 -11.20 3.44
CA PHE A 210 2.88 -10.38 4.17
C PHE A 210 2.04 -11.28 5.09
N GLY A 211 1.85 -10.82 6.32
CA GLY A 211 1.06 -11.50 7.34
C GLY A 211 0.00 -10.61 7.94
N LEU A 212 -1.20 -11.16 8.09
CA LEU A 212 -2.28 -10.54 8.85
C LEU A 212 -2.73 -11.52 9.93
N ALA A 213 -2.69 -11.06 11.18
CA ALA A 213 -3.00 -11.88 12.32
C ALA A 213 -3.81 -11.14 13.37
N HIS A 214 -4.29 -11.88 14.35
CA HIS A 214 -5.09 -11.35 15.43
C HIS A 214 -4.73 -11.99 16.76
N ASP A 215 -5.19 -11.34 17.83
CA ASP A 215 -5.04 -11.86 19.17
C ASP A 215 -5.71 -13.22 19.41
N PRO A 216 -5.24 -13.98 20.43
CA PRO A 216 -5.87 -15.22 20.85
C PRO A 216 -7.33 -15.07 21.31
N GLY A 217 -7.75 -13.87 21.70
CA GLY A 217 -9.15 -13.58 22.04
C GLY A 217 -10.10 -13.66 20.83
N LEU A 218 -9.55 -13.60 19.62
CA LEU A 218 -10.25 -13.78 18.37
C LEU A 218 -9.93 -15.16 17.79
N ILE A 219 -10.87 -15.72 17.04
CA ILE A 219 -10.65 -16.98 16.31
C ILE A 219 -11.07 -16.83 14.86
N ARG A 220 -10.18 -17.24 13.98
CA ARG A 220 -10.50 -17.47 12.57
C ARG A 220 -11.00 -18.90 12.38
N SER A 221 -12.14 -19.05 11.72
CA SER A 221 -12.54 -20.34 11.17
C SER A 221 -11.68 -20.63 9.95
N VAL A 222 -10.89 -21.70 9.96
CA VAL A 222 -10.04 -22.08 8.80
C VAL A 222 -10.85 -22.40 7.55
N LYS A 223 -12.16 -22.61 7.68
CA LYS A 223 -13.10 -22.81 6.57
C LYS A 223 -13.57 -21.49 5.95
N ASP A 224 -13.40 -20.37 6.65
CA ASP A 224 -13.83 -19.08 6.14
C ASP A 224 -12.87 -18.65 5.01
N PRO A 225 -13.42 -18.23 3.85
CA PRO A 225 -12.59 -17.87 2.72
C PRO A 225 -11.71 -16.68 3.09
N THR A 226 -10.44 -16.77 2.69
CA THR A 226 -9.50 -15.65 2.75
C THR A 226 -9.46 -15.02 1.36
N THR A 227 -9.66 -13.71 1.30
CA THR A 227 -9.47 -12.97 0.05
C THR A 227 -8.00 -12.61 -0.09
N TYR A 228 -7.45 -12.78 -1.29
CA TYR A 228 -6.14 -12.29 -1.69
C TYR A 228 -6.26 -11.68 -3.09
N VAL A 229 -5.73 -10.47 -3.23
CA VAL A 229 -5.60 -9.76 -4.50
C VAL A 229 -4.22 -9.16 -4.54
N TYR A 230 -3.48 -9.42 -5.60
CA TYR A 230 -2.24 -8.72 -5.92
C TYR A 230 -2.35 -8.13 -7.32
N LYS A 231 -2.02 -6.85 -7.46
CA LYS A 231 -2.02 -6.11 -8.70
C LYS A 231 -0.67 -5.45 -8.93
N TYR A 232 -0.32 -5.34 -10.19
CA TYR A 232 0.85 -4.61 -10.64
C TYR A 232 0.63 -4.14 -12.07
N ASP A 233 1.39 -3.14 -12.48
CA ASP A 233 1.40 -2.64 -13.84
C ASP A 233 2.67 -3.11 -14.55
N TYR A 234 2.54 -3.54 -15.80
CA TYR A 234 3.69 -3.78 -16.66
C TYR A 234 3.66 -2.81 -17.84
N PHE A 235 4.83 -2.33 -18.24
CA PHE A 235 4.99 -1.32 -19.27
C PHE A 235 5.53 -1.96 -20.55
N PHE A 236 4.76 -1.82 -21.64
CA PHE A 236 5.14 -2.28 -22.96
C PHE A 236 4.93 -1.14 -23.96
N ASN A 237 5.98 -0.80 -24.72
CA ASN A 237 5.96 0.32 -25.68
C ASN A 237 5.46 1.65 -25.08
N GLY A 238 5.78 1.92 -23.81
CA GLY A 238 5.37 3.15 -23.10
C GLY A 238 3.94 3.16 -22.58
N PHE A 239 3.19 2.05 -22.72
CA PHE A 239 1.84 1.91 -22.17
C PHE A 239 1.86 1.00 -20.93
N ALA A 240 1.25 1.47 -19.85
CA ALA A 240 0.97 0.66 -18.67
C ALA A 240 -0.21 -0.27 -18.95
N THR A 241 -0.06 -1.55 -18.62
CA THR A 241 -1.17 -2.51 -18.58
C THR A 241 -1.22 -3.12 -17.18
N GLU A 242 -2.41 -3.09 -16.57
CA GLU A 242 -2.64 -3.69 -15.26
C GLU A 242 -2.75 -5.22 -15.39
N HIS A 243 -2.16 -5.91 -14.42
CA HIS A 243 -2.34 -7.33 -14.20
C HIS A 243 -2.82 -7.61 -12.78
N GLN A 244 -3.58 -8.70 -12.61
CA GLN A 244 -4.12 -9.12 -11.32
C GLN A 244 -3.92 -10.62 -11.10
N GLU A 245 -3.40 -10.96 -9.93
CA GLU A 245 -3.28 -12.32 -9.43
C GLU A 245 -4.20 -12.49 -8.21
N ASN A 246 -5.01 -13.55 -8.22
CA ASN A 246 -5.93 -13.91 -7.13
C ASN A 246 -5.45 -15.14 -6.35
N SER A 247 -4.21 -15.56 -6.57
CA SER A 247 -3.58 -16.67 -5.86
C SER A 247 -2.16 -16.27 -5.51
N PRO A 248 -1.74 -16.38 -4.25
CA PRO A 248 -0.37 -16.09 -3.86
C PRO A 248 0.57 -17.22 -4.29
N GLU A 249 1.87 -16.96 -4.29
CA GLU A 249 2.90 -17.97 -4.55
C GLU A 249 2.87 -19.08 -3.49
N SER A 250 2.64 -18.69 -2.24
CA SER A 250 2.35 -19.61 -1.14
C SER A 250 1.40 -18.96 -0.14
N MET A 251 0.59 -19.77 0.54
CA MET A 251 -0.31 -19.34 1.61
C MET A 251 -0.26 -20.34 2.75
N ASN A 252 -0.13 -19.85 3.97
CA ASN A 252 -0.15 -20.66 5.18
C ASN A 252 -1.20 -20.11 6.15
N PRO A 253 -2.47 -20.54 6.06
CA PRO A 253 -3.53 -20.09 6.95
C PRO A 253 -3.65 -20.97 8.20
N ASP A 254 -3.90 -20.36 9.36
CA ASP A 254 -4.22 -21.07 10.60
C ASP A 254 -5.34 -20.39 11.40
N SER A 255 -5.51 -20.75 12.68
CA SER A 255 -6.54 -20.17 13.54
C SER A 255 -6.20 -18.77 14.09
N GLY A 256 -4.93 -18.36 14.02
CA GLY A 256 -4.42 -17.07 14.52
C GLY A 256 -4.15 -16.03 13.42
N GLY A 257 -4.07 -16.47 12.16
CA GLY A 257 -3.99 -15.56 11.02
C GLY A 257 -3.71 -16.24 9.69
N VAL A 258 -3.22 -15.42 8.74
CA VAL A 258 -2.82 -15.87 7.42
C VAL A 258 -1.56 -15.13 7.00
N VAL A 259 -0.63 -15.85 6.39
CA VAL A 259 0.52 -15.28 5.67
C VAL A 259 0.48 -15.77 4.24
N TYR A 260 0.86 -14.88 3.35
CA TYR A 260 1.14 -15.21 1.98
C TYR A 260 2.51 -14.69 1.56
N SER A 261 3.04 -15.33 0.52
CA SER A 261 4.17 -14.82 -0.21
C SER A 261 3.75 -14.36 -1.61
N THR A 262 4.29 -13.24 -2.04
CA THR A 262 4.01 -12.62 -3.33
C THR A 262 5.32 -12.37 -4.05
N ASN A 263 5.46 -12.88 -5.27
CA ASN A 263 6.58 -12.54 -6.12
C ASN A 263 6.34 -11.17 -6.76
N LEU A 264 7.08 -10.15 -6.30
CA LEU A 264 7.10 -8.85 -6.95
C LEU A 264 7.73 -9.02 -8.33
N LYS A 265 6.91 -8.91 -9.38
CA LYS A 265 7.34 -9.18 -10.74
C LYS A 265 8.40 -8.18 -11.15
N ASP A 266 9.44 -8.68 -11.81
CA ASP A 266 10.57 -7.88 -12.25
C ASP A 266 10.79 -8.02 -13.76
N SER A 267 11.73 -7.25 -14.31
CA SER A 267 12.06 -7.32 -15.73
C SER A 267 12.61 -8.68 -16.19
N GLN A 268 13.06 -9.55 -15.27
CA GLN A 268 13.52 -10.90 -15.57
C GLN A 268 12.35 -11.88 -15.71
N THR A 269 11.20 -11.59 -15.09
CA THR A 269 9.95 -12.37 -15.21
C THR A 269 9.17 -12.10 -16.50
N ALA A 270 9.81 -11.59 -17.56
CA ALA A 270 9.16 -11.18 -18.80
C ALA A 270 8.20 -12.28 -19.32
N MET A 271 6.93 -11.91 -19.54
CA MET A 271 5.94 -12.82 -20.11
C MET A 271 6.41 -13.30 -21.48
N VAL A 272 6.36 -14.61 -21.70
CA VAL A 272 6.84 -15.27 -22.92
C VAL A 272 6.30 -14.55 -24.16
N GLY A 273 7.21 -13.99 -24.98
CA GLY A 273 6.88 -13.29 -26.22
C GLY A 273 6.65 -11.79 -26.12
N THR A 274 6.88 -11.16 -24.95
CA THR A 274 6.76 -9.70 -24.77
C THR A 274 8.04 -9.09 -24.17
N THR A 275 8.51 -7.98 -24.75
CA THR A 275 9.63 -7.20 -24.21
C THR A 275 9.08 -6.17 -23.22
N VAL A 276 8.91 -6.56 -21.97
CA VAL A 276 8.45 -5.65 -20.92
C VAL A 276 9.61 -4.73 -20.52
N SER A 277 9.37 -3.41 -20.54
CA SER A 277 10.40 -2.43 -20.18
C SER A 277 10.53 -2.24 -18.67
N TRP A 278 9.43 -2.39 -17.93
CA TRP A 278 9.38 -2.18 -16.48
C TRP A 278 8.10 -2.77 -15.87
N TYR A 279 8.18 -3.18 -14.61
CA TYR A 279 7.05 -3.58 -13.76
C TYR A 279 7.03 -2.65 -12.55
N GLY A 280 5.86 -2.24 -12.10
CA GLY A 280 5.73 -1.39 -10.92
C GLY A 280 4.28 -1.18 -10.48
N HIS A 281 4.08 -0.21 -9.59
CA HIS A 281 2.77 0.02 -8.93
C HIS A 281 2.24 -1.26 -8.27
N HIS A 282 3.13 -1.98 -7.58
CA HIS A 282 2.78 -3.21 -6.88
C HIS A 282 1.88 -2.89 -5.69
N ARG A 283 0.72 -3.54 -5.63
CA ARG A 283 -0.28 -3.31 -4.60
C ARG A 283 -1.08 -4.56 -4.31
N GLY A 284 -1.56 -4.71 -3.08
CA GLY A 284 -2.27 -5.91 -2.69
C GLY A 284 -3.25 -5.70 -1.56
N TYR A 285 -4.14 -6.69 -1.42
CA TYR A 285 -5.22 -6.73 -0.43
C TYR A 285 -5.43 -8.15 0.04
N MET A 286 -5.60 -8.32 1.35
CA MET A 286 -6.13 -9.53 1.93
C MET A 286 -7.17 -9.25 3.00
N SER A 287 -8.09 -10.18 3.18
CA SER A 287 -9.08 -10.12 4.25
C SER A 287 -9.56 -11.50 4.69
N TYR A 288 -9.99 -11.59 5.94
CA TYR A 288 -10.72 -12.75 6.45
C TYR A 288 -11.56 -12.38 7.67
N TYR A 289 -12.51 -13.25 8.00
CA TYR A 289 -13.38 -13.07 9.16
C TYR A 289 -12.80 -13.70 10.42
N VAL A 290 -13.07 -13.04 11.55
CA VAL A 290 -12.75 -13.50 12.90
C VAL A 290 -13.97 -13.36 13.80
N ASN A 291 -14.05 -14.19 14.84
CA ASN A 291 -15.10 -14.12 15.85
C ASN A 291 -14.48 -13.98 17.24
N LYS A 292 -15.16 -13.27 18.14
CA LYS A 292 -14.79 -13.32 19.56
C LYS A 292 -14.93 -14.74 20.07
N GLN A 293 -13.91 -15.22 20.80
CA GLN A 293 -14.03 -16.48 21.53
C GLN A 293 -14.92 -16.34 22.78
N ASN A 294 -14.96 -15.13 23.37
CA ASN A 294 -15.73 -14.83 24.57
C ASN A 294 -16.38 -13.44 24.45
N PRO A 295 -17.69 -13.28 24.73
CA PRO A 295 -18.37 -11.98 24.75
C PRO A 295 -17.75 -10.94 25.69
N ALA A 296 -17.03 -11.38 26.74
CA ALA A 296 -16.34 -10.51 27.69
C ALA A 296 -15.07 -9.83 27.12
N ILE A 297 -14.64 -10.20 25.91
CA ILE A 297 -13.51 -9.58 25.23
C ILE A 297 -13.95 -8.21 24.70
N ASN A 298 -13.45 -7.17 25.36
CA ASN A 298 -13.78 -5.78 25.06
C ASN A 298 -12.70 -5.09 24.20
N HIS A 299 -11.52 -5.70 24.10
CA HIS A 299 -10.41 -5.24 23.28
C HIS A 299 -9.76 -6.43 22.60
N ALA A 300 -9.30 -6.23 21.37
CA ALA A 300 -8.47 -7.18 20.65
C ALA A 300 -7.50 -6.43 19.76
N TYR A 301 -6.38 -7.09 19.47
CA TYR A 301 -5.34 -6.55 18.64
C TYR A 301 -5.25 -7.31 17.31
N ILE A 302 -4.96 -6.57 16.25
CA ILE A 302 -4.63 -7.09 14.91
C ILE A 302 -3.21 -6.69 14.59
N TYR A 303 -2.47 -7.60 13.98
CA TYR A 303 -1.07 -7.42 13.65
C TYR A 303 -0.85 -7.53 12.15
N GLY A 304 -0.16 -6.54 11.60
CA GLY A 304 0.37 -6.55 10.24
C GLY A 304 1.86 -6.84 10.27
N CYS A 305 2.30 -7.85 9.55
CA CYS A 305 3.70 -8.25 9.45
C CYS A 305 4.15 -8.17 8.00
N TYR A 306 5.36 -7.65 7.77
CA TYR A 306 5.94 -7.58 6.44
C TYR A 306 7.42 -7.93 6.47
N LYS A 307 7.85 -8.71 5.45
CA LYS A 307 9.25 -9.03 5.21
C LYS A 307 9.57 -8.95 3.72
N HIS A 308 10.73 -8.35 3.45
CA HIS A 308 11.23 -8.12 2.10
C HIS A 308 12.46 -8.99 1.83
N LEU A 309 12.43 -9.77 0.75
CA LEU A 309 13.56 -10.61 0.35
C LEU A 309 14.62 -9.79 -0.39
N GLN A 310 15.88 -9.90 0.02
CA GLN A 310 16.99 -9.14 -0.58
C GLN A 310 17.94 -9.99 -1.42
N LYS A 311 17.70 -11.29 -1.51
CA LYS A 311 18.56 -12.23 -2.25
C LYS A 311 17.73 -13.12 -3.15
N THR A 312 18.31 -13.55 -4.27
CA THR A 312 17.63 -14.36 -5.29
C THR A 312 17.65 -15.85 -4.90
N LEU A 313 16.84 -16.24 -3.91
CA LEU A 313 16.61 -17.63 -3.52
C LEU A 313 15.11 -17.87 -3.28
N GLU A 314 14.62 -19.09 -3.56
CA GLU A 314 13.26 -19.46 -3.20
C GLU A 314 13.13 -19.65 -1.68
N PRO A 315 12.27 -18.89 -0.99
CA PRO A 315 12.13 -18.97 0.45
C PRO A 315 11.24 -20.13 0.88
N SER A 316 11.52 -20.69 2.05
CA SER A 316 10.54 -21.47 2.81
C SER A 316 9.87 -20.57 3.84
N VAL A 317 8.58 -20.32 3.67
CA VAL A 317 7.80 -19.42 4.53
C VAL A 317 6.99 -20.24 5.53
N SER A 318 7.10 -19.91 6.82
CA SER A 318 6.32 -20.55 7.88
C SER A 318 5.92 -19.54 8.93
N ILE A 319 4.64 -19.48 9.29
CA ILE A 319 4.26 -18.67 10.45
C ILE A 319 4.33 -19.52 11.71
N SER A 320 4.90 -18.96 12.77
CA SER A 320 4.92 -19.58 14.08
C SER A 320 3.97 -18.81 14.99
N TRP A 321 2.76 -19.35 15.17
CA TRP A 321 1.73 -18.91 16.12
C TRP A 321 1.70 -19.88 17.31
N PRO A 322 1.32 -19.49 18.55
CA PRO A 322 0.34 -18.45 18.90
C PRO A 322 0.78 -17.34 19.88
N ILE A 323 2.06 -16.97 19.95
CA ILE A 323 2.51 -15.93 20.90
C ILE A 323 3.34 -14.87 20.15
N SER A 324 2.90 -13.61 20.18
CA SER A 324 3.63 -12.36 19.79
C SER A 324 3.62 -11.85 18.34
N ALA A 325 2.78 -12.37 17.43
CA ALA A 325 2.77 -11.87 16.05
C ALA A 325 4.13 -11.93 15.34
N SER A 326 4.86 -13.03 15.53
CA SER A 326 6.14 -13.24 14.87
C SER A 326 5.97 -13.98 13.55
N LEU A 327 6.40 -13.34 12.47
CA LEU A 327 6.55 -13.97 11.16
C LEU A 327 7.95 -14.62 11.06
N SER A 328 8.02 -15.91 10.72
CA SER A 328 9.28 -16.62 10.47
C SER A 328 9.43 -16.90 8.98
N VAL A 329 10.63 -16.70 8.44
CA VAL A 329 10.94 -17.03 7.04
C VAL A 329 12.33 -17.63 7.01
N THR A 330 12.54 -18.66 6.19
CA THR A 330 13.81 -19.37 6.08
C THR A 330 14.34 -19.26 4.64
N PRO A 331 15.63 -18.87 4.45
CA PRO A 331 16.56 -18.41 5.49
C PRO A 331 16.24 -16.99 5.97
N SER A 332 16.16 -16.79 7.29
CA SER A 332 15.76 -15.50 7.87
C SER A 332 16.76 -14.37 7.62
N SER A 333 18.03 -14.72 7.38
CA SER A 333 19.12 -13.79 7.09
C SER A 333 18.97 -13.04 5.78
N ASP A 334 18.11 -13.55 4.88
CA ASP A 334 17.94 -12.96 3.55
C ASP A 334 16.75 -12.00 3.50
N TYR A 335 16.06 -11.84 4.63
CA TYR A 335 14.87 -11.03 4.77
C TYR A 335 15.09 -9.83 5.68
N VAL A 336 14.70 -8.67 5.19
CA VAL A 336 14.54 -7.47 6.03
C VAL A 336 13.16 -7.52 6.65
N THR A 337 13.11 -7.45 7.97
CA THR A 337 11.85 -7.48 8.73
C THR A 337 11.49 -6.05 9.14
N GLU A 338 10.22 -5.68 9.01
CA GLU A 338 9.73 -4.46 9.63
C GLU A 338 9.87 -4.57 11.16
N THR A 339 10.35 -3.52 11.83
CA THR A 339 10.35 -3.47 13.29
C THR A 339 10.01 -2.06 13.79
N PRO A 340 9.04 -1.89 14.71
CA PRO A 340 8.09 -2.90 15.19
C PRO A 340 6.98 -3.19 14.17
N ASN A 341 6.37 -4.38 14.24
CA ASN A 341 5.21 -4.74 13.42
C ASN A 341 4.04 -3.74 13.59
N ALA A 342 3.14 -3.71 12.61
CA ALA A 342 1.88 -2.97 12.74
C ALA A 342 1.01 -3.57 13.82
N GLU A 343 0.40 -2.73 14.64
CA GLU A 343 -0.52 -3.13 15.69
C GLU A 343 -1.74 -2.21 15.67
N LEU A 344 -2.92 -2.81 15.75
CA LEU A 344 -4.21 -2.12 15.80
C LEU A 344 -5.01 -2.66 16.98
N ASP A 345 -5.08 -1.89 18.06
CA ASP A 345 -6.04 -2.09 19.16
C ASP A 345 -7.41 -1.54 18.77
N PHE A 346 -8.46 -2.34 18.95
CA PHE A 346 -9.83 -1.89 18.75
C PHE A 346 -10.78 -2.41 19.82
N ALA A 347 -11.74 -1.55 20.17
CA ALA A 347 -12.85 -1.91 21.03
C ALA A 347 -13.76 -2.90 20.29
N CYS A 348 -13.96 -4.03 20.95
CA CYS A 348 -14.70 -5.19 20.46
C CYS A 348 -16.16 -5.10 20.90
#